data_AF-A0A7V7TF53-F1
#
_entry.id   AF-A0A7V7TF53-F1
#
_cell.length_a   1.000
_cell.length_b   1.000
_cell.length_c   1.000
_cell.angle_alpha   90.00
_cell.angle_beta   90.00
_cell.angle_gamma   90.00
#
_symmetry.space_group_name_H-M   'P 1'
#
loop_
_entity.id
_entity.type
_entity.pdbx_description
1 polymer ?
#
loop_
_entity_poly.entity_id
_entity_poly.type
_entity_poly.pdbx_seq_one_letter_code
_entity_poly.pdbx_strand_id
1 'polypeptide(L)' 'MKWLPEWRYNRATNELMLMCPNCNFHTPAFTEKNAVIAFWSLCNWPGDAHTLMMWKRDYDKQNQAAENEAA' A
#
# COMPACT_ATOMS: atom_id res chain seq x y z
N MET A 1 -0.88 11.71 -7.16
CA MET A 1 -0.45 10.49 -6.46
C MET A 1 0.45 10.90 -5.31
N LYS A 2 0.15 10.51 -4.07
CA LYS A 2 1.10 10.65 -2.95
C LYS A 2 1.96 9.39 -2.95
N TRP A 3 3.28 9.55 -2.98
CA TRP A 3 4.22 8.43 -3.14
C TRP A 3 4.74 7.86 -1.82
N LEU A 4 4.58 8.59 -0.72
CA LEU A 4 5.07 8.19 0.60
C LEU A 4 3.92 7.64 1.46
N PRO A 5 4.16 6.59 2.26
CA PRO A 5 3.18 6.13 3.23
C PRO A 5 2.97 7.17 4.33
N GLU A 6 1.77 7.18 4.88
CA GLU A 6 1.41 8.03 6.02
C GLU A 6 1.56 7.25 7.33
N TRP A 7 2.21 7.86 8.32
CA TRP A 7 2.23 7.32 9.68
C TRP A 7 0.84 7.40 10.31
N ARG A 8 0.44 6.31 10.95
CA ARG A 8 -0.72 6.23 11.83
C ARG A 8 -0.24 5.80 13.21
N TYR A 9 -0.79 6.43 14.24
CA TYR A 9 -0.41 6.17 15.61
C TYR A 9 -1.65 6.07 16.49
N ASN A 10 -1.76 4.94 17.19
CA ASN A 10 -2.81 4.71 18.16
C ASN A 10 -2.31 5.13 19.56
N ARG A 11 -2.89 6.20 20.09
CA ARG A 11 -2.53 6.72 21.43
C ARG A 11 -2.92 5.79 22.57
N ALA A 12 -3.97 4.99 22.41
CA ALA A 12 -4.47 4.12 23.47
C ALA A 12 -3.57 2.89 23.68
N THR A 13 -3.05 2.34 22.59
CA THR A 13 -2.20 1.13 22.60
C THR A 13 -0.72 1.43 22.40
N ASN A 14 -0.38 2.69 22.11
CA ASN A 14 0.98 3.13 21.81
C ASN A 14 1.57 2.47 20.55
N GLU A 15 0.71 2.09 19.60
CA GLU A 15 1.09 1.36 18.38
C GLU A 15 1.21 2.28 17.16
N LEU A 16 2.08 1.88 16.24
CA LEU A 16 2.47 2.58 15.03
C LEU A 16 2.14 1.71 13.81
N MET A 17 1.71 2.36 12.74
CA MET A 17 1.46 1.74 11.44
C MET A 17 1.88 2.68 10.31
N LEU A 18 2.21 2.12 9.15
CA LEU A 18 2.32 2.86 7.90
C LEU A 18 1.13 2.51 7.01
N MET A 19 0.57 3.50 6.32
CA MET A 19 -0.61 3.34 5.47
C MET A 19 -0.38 3.97 4.08
N CYS A 20 -0.77 3.24 3.03
CA CYS A 20 -0.73 3.71 1.65
C CYS A 20 -1.89 4.70 1.40
N PRO A 21 -1.63 5.95 1.01
CA PRO A 21 -2.71 6.91 0.73
C PRO A 21 -3.49 6.61 -0.56
N ASN A 22 -2.98 5.71 -1.43
CA ASN A 22 -3.60 5.40 -2.72
C ASN A 22 -4.51 4.17 -2.69
N CYS A 23 -4.20 3.18 -1.84
CA CYS A 23 -4.94 1.91 -1.78
C CYS A 23 -5.41 1.55 -0.36
N ASN A 24 -5.13 2.38 0.65
CA ASN A 24 -5.44 2.15 2.07
C ASN A 24 -4.86 0.87 2.68
N PHE A 25 -3.95 0.17 1.98
CA PHE A 25 -3.14 -0.88 2.58
C PHE A 25 -2.35 -0.33 3.76
N HIS A 26 -2.26 -1.08 4.84
CA HIS A 26 -1.51 -0.69 6.02
C HIS A 26 -0.72 -1.87 6.58
N THR A 27 0.40 -1.56 7.24
CA THR A 27 1.12 -2.56 8.03
C THR A 27 0.26 -3.03 9.21
N PRO A 28 0.60 -4.17 9.82
CA PRO A 28 0.20 -4.45 11.19
C PRO A 28 0.61 -3.32 12.15
N ALA A 29 -0.04 -3.28 13.29
CA ALA A 29 0.29 -2.40 14.39
C ALA A 29 1.54 -2.91 15.12
N PHE A 30 2.55 -2.05 15.28
CA PHE A 30 3.77 -2.37 16.03
C PHE A 30 4.08 -1.28 17.04
N THR A 31 4.67 -1.63 18.18
CA THR A 31 5.14 -0.66 19.17
C THR A 31 6.49 -0.03 18.80
N GLU A 32 7.23 -0.66 17.87
CA GLU A 32 8.57 -0.26 17.44
C GLU A 32 8.56 0.30 16.02
N LYS A 33 9.12 1.51 15.83
CA LYS A 33 9.16 2.19 14.52
C LYS A 33 9.90 1.38 13.46
N ASN A 34 11.03 0.78 13.83
CA ASN A 34 11.86 0.04 12.88
C ASN A 34 11.14 -1.21 12.35
N ALA A 35 10.32 -1.86 13.18
CA ALA A 35 9.50 -3.00 12.76
C ALA A 35 8.47 -2.59 11.69
N VAL A 36 7.81 -1.45 11.87
CA VAL A 36 6.86 -0.90 10.88
C VAL A 36 7.54 -0.65 9.53
N ILE A 37 8.72 -0.01 9.55
CA ILE A 37 9.48 0.32 8.34
C ILE A 37 9.96 -0.95 7.63
N ALA A 38 10.48 -1.92 8.39
CA ALA A 38 10.93 -3.20 7.84
C ALA A 38 9.77 -3.95 7.18
N PHE A 39 8.62 -4.05 7.85
CA PHE A 39 7.44 -4.71 7.30
C PHE A 39 6.94 -4.02 6.02
N TRP A 40 6.85 -2.68 6.05
CA TRP A 40 6.48 -1.90 4.86
C TRP A 40 7.42 -2.18 3.68
N SER A 41 8.72 -2.25 3.94
CA SER A 41 9.71 -2.52 2.89
C SER A 41 9.54 -3.90 2.29
N LEU A 42 9.23 -4.92 3.11
CA LEU A 42 8.97 -6.28 2.65
C LEU A 42 7.72 -6.36 1.76
N CYS A 43 6.64 -5.66 2.10
CA CYS A 43 5.42 -5.62 1.28
C CYS A 43 5.60 -4.92 -0.07
N ASN A 44 6.67 -4.13 -0.23
CA ASN A 44 7.00 -3.44 -1.48
C ASN A 44 8.13 -4.12 -2.27
N TRP A 45 8.54 -5.34 -1.89
CA TRP A 45 9.51 -6.09 -2.67
C TRP A 45 8.90 -6.49 -4.03
N PRO A 46 9.61 -6.29 -5.15
CA PRO A 46 9.29 -6.96 -6.42
C PRO A 46 8.99 -8.46 -6.23
N GLY A 47 7.77 -8.88 -6.57
CA GLY A 47 7.28 -10.26 -6.39
C GLY A 47 6.36 -10.48 -5.19
N ASP A 48 6.18 -9.48 -4.31
CA ASP A 48 5.21 -9.57 -3.21
C ASP A 48 3.76 -9.52 -3.72
N ALA A 49 2.87 -10.20 -2.98
CA ALA A 49 1.45 -10.30 -3.29
C ALA A 49 0.76 -8.93 -3.37
N HIS A 50 1.17 -7.94 -2.57
CA HIS A 50 0.57 -6.60 -2.60
C HIS A 50 0.94 -5.85 -3.87
N THR A 51 2.22 -5.87 -4.26
CA THR A 51 2.68 -5.25 -5.51
C THR A 51 2.01 -5.89 -6.73
N LEU A 52 1.89 -7.21 -6.75
CA LEU A 52 1.18 -7.93 -7.82
C LEU A 52 -0.32 -7.56 -7.86
N MET A 53 -0.98 -7.45 -6.72
CA MET A 53 -2.38 -7.03 -6.64
C MET A 53 -2.58 -5.62 -7.20
N MET A 54 -1.71 -4.68 -6.82
CA MET A 54 -1.74 -3.30 -7.32
C MET A 54 -1.56 -3.24 -8.83
N TRP A 55 -0.61 -4.00 -9.37
CA TRP A 55 -0.37 -4.08 -10.81
C TRP A 55 -1.60 -4.61 -11.56
N LYS A 56 -2.20 -5.72 -11.09
CA LYS A 56 -3.42 -6.28 -11.70
C LYS A 56 -4.57 -5.27 -11.72
N ARG A 57 -4.83 -4.61 -10.58
CA ARG A 57 -5.87 -3.58 -10.47
C ARG A 57 -5.68 -2.45 -11.48
N ASP A 58 -4.45 -1.98 -11.64
CA ASP A 58 -4.15 -0.86 -12.52
C ASP A 58 -4.15 -1.28 -14.00
N TYR A 59 -3.77 -2.52 -14.29
CA TYR A 59 -3.89 -3.12 -15.63
C TYR A 59 -5.35 -3.24 -16.08
N ASP A 60 -6.24 -3.73 -15.22
CA ASP A 60 -7.67 -3.86 -15.54
C ASP A 60 -8.31 -2.50 -15.87
N LYS A 61 -7.92 -1.45 -15.13
CA LYS A 61 -8.37 -0.07 -15.40
C LYS A 61 -7.87 0.46 -16.74
N GLN A 62 -6.64 0.13 -17.11
CA GLN A 62 -6.08 0.55 -18.41
C GLN A 62 -6.79 -0.12 -19.58
N ASN A 63 -7.11 -1.41 -19.46
CA ASN A 63 -7.87 -2.13 -20.49
C ASN A 63 -9.28 -1.56 -20.64
N GLN A 64 -9.99 -1.30 -19.53
CA GLN A 64 -11.32 -0.68 -19.57
C GLN A 64 -11.29 0.72 -20.20
N ALA A 65 -10.25 1.51 -19.93
CA ALA A 65 -10.09 2.83 -20.57
C ALA A 65 -9.87 2.70 -22.08
N ALA A 66 -9.00 1.77 -22.51
CA ALA A 66 -8.71 1.53 -23.92
C ALA A 66 -9.95 1.05 -24.71
N GLU A 67 -10.79 0.19 -24.10
CA GLU A 67 -12.05 -0.27 -24.72
C GLU A 67 -13.08 0.87 -24.88
N ASN A 68 -13.18 1.75 -23.88
CA ASN A 68 -14.09 2.90 -23.92
C ASN A 68 -13.65 4.00 -24.91
N GLU A 69 -12.36 4.15 -25.18
CA GLU A 69 -11.84 5.08 -26.20
C GLU A 69 -11.97 4.54 -27.63
N ALA A 70 -12.10 3.21 -27.79
CA ALA A 70 -12.26 2.54 -29.07
C ALA A 70 -13.74 2.39 -29.50
N ALA A 71 -14.69 2.72 -28.63
CA ALA A 71 -16.14 2.64 -28.85
C ALA A 71 -16.74 4.02 -29.18
#